data_AF-A0A953QDR1-F1
#
_entry.id   AF-A0A953QDR1-F1
#
_cell.length_a   1.000
_cell.length_b   1.000
_cell.length_c   1.000
_cell.angle_alpha   90.00
_cell.angle_beta   90.00
_cell.angle_gamma   90.00
#
_symmetry.space_group_name_H-M   'P 1'
#
loop_
_entity.id
_entity.type
_entity.pdbx_description
1 polymer ?
#
loop_
_entity_poly.entity_id
_entity_poly.type
_entity_poly.pdbx_seq_one_letter_code
_entity_poly.pdbx_strand_id
1 'polypeptide(L)'
;MESIQDLHGLPELSAASTAKVKAAAVEGARAATSDGAAPAPAVAPGEHPGVERWPVKTGTDLDVASVGQNTVKGEKLGAGVVATTVEELIALPRPANMPALHSSFPKNSFYQNHRAPSSETTVWKITATITEAKLEQDGDYHLVLKGDSGKTMIGEIPNPEAAFVKNADWRAQIKEARDAMDQKLGRSLKALDFAPEEMAPPTEDRFAAGPVEEEEAVMTKIGSKATITGVGFFDSSHGQTGVAPNAIELHPIFSITFH
;
A
#
# COMPACT_ATOMS: atom_id res chain seq x y z
N MET A 1 5.83 9.92 -20.80
CA MET A 1 4.82 10.76 -20.14
C MET A 1 5.47 11.25 -18.86
N GLU A 2 5.34 12.53 -18.50
CA GLU A 2 5.89 13.02 -17.23
C GLU A 2 5.04 12.50 -16.07
N SER A 3 5.67 12.25 -14.92
CA SER A 3 4.95 11.85 -13.71
C SER A 3 4.04 12.96 -13.24
N ILE A 4 2.87 12.59 -12.73
CA ILE A 4 2.02 13.54 -12.00
C ILE A 4 2.78 13.92 -10.72
N GLN A 5 3.01 15.22 -10.54
CA GLN A 5 3.74 15.74 -9.40
C GLN A 5 2.84 15.91 -8.18
N ASP A 6 1.59 16.33 -8.38
CA ASP A 6 0.60 16.52 -7.31
C ASP A 6 -0.53 15.49 -7.46
N LEU A 7 -0.53 14.47 -6.60
CA LEU A 7 -1.56 13.44 -6.55
C LEU A 7 -2.74 13.84 -5.62
N HIS A 8 -2.59 14.85 -4.76
CA HIS A 8 -3.70 15.39 -3.94
C HIS A 8 -4.66 16.22 -4.78
N GLY A 9 -4.12 17.02 -5.69
CA GLY A 9 -4.90 17.90 -6.58
C GLY A 9 -5.67 17.16 -7.68
N LEU A 10 -5.55 15.83 -7.75
CA LEU A 10 -6.24 15.04 -8.76
C LEU A 10 -7.77 15.07 -8.56
N PRO A 11 -8.54 15.38 -9.63
CA PRO A 11 -9.98 15.32 -9.55
C PRO A 11 -10.45 13.88 -9.37
N GLU A 12 -11.58 13.71 -8.72
CA GLU A 12 -12.28 12.41 -8.71
C GLU A 12 -12.83 12.13 -10.11
N LEU A 13 -12.58 10.93 -10.62
CA LEU A 13 -13.10 10.51 -11.91
C LEU A 13 -14.64 10.40 -11.89
N SER A 14 -15.24 10.59 -13.07
CA SER A 14 -16.67 10.32 -13.25
C SER A 14 -17.02 8.89 -12.87
N ALA A 15 -18.26 8.63 -12.44
CA ALA A 15 -18.73 7.29 -12.10
C ALA A 15 -18.51 6.28 -13.25
N ALA A 16 -18.68 6.70 -14.51
CA ALA A 16 -18.44 5.85 -15.67
C ALA A 16 -16.96 5.49 -15.84
N SER A 17 -16.05 6.46 -15.70
CA SER A 17 -14.60 6.23 -15.75
C SER A 17 -14.14 5.36 -14.57
N THR A 18 -14.64 5.62 -13.37
CA THR A 18 -14.40 4.81 -12.16
C THR A 18 -14.80 3.35 -12.37
N ALA A 19 -15.99 3.09 -12.91
CA ALA A 19 -16.43 1.73 -13.21
C ALA A 19 -15.52 1.02 -14.21
N LYS A 20 -15.02 1.73 -15.24
CA LYS A 20 -14.07 1.16 -16.21
C LYS A 20 -12.73 0.82 -15.57
N VAL A 21 -12.18 1.68 -14.70
CA VAL A 21 -10.91 1.41 -14.01
C VAL A 21 -11.05 0.21 -13.07
N LYS A 22 -12.14 0.14 -12.29
CA LYS A 22 -12.41 -1.01 -11.41
C LYS A 22 -12.53 -2.31 -12.20
N ALA A 23 -13.26 -2.32 -13.31
CA ALA A 23 -13.38 -3.49 -14.16
C ALA A 23 -12.01 -3.90 -14.74
N ALA A 24 -11.18 -2.94 -15.16
CA ALA A 24 -9.83 -3.22 -15.65
C ALA A 24 -8.91 -3.79 -14.57
N ALA A 25 -9.01 -3.33 -13.32
CA ALA A 25 -8.26 -3.91 -12.20
C ALA A 25 -8.64 -5.38 -11.94
N VAL A 26 -9.92 -5.73 -12.10
CA VAL A 26 -10.39 -7.12 -12.02
C VAL A 26 -9.89 -7.97 -13.19
N GLU A 27 -9.85 -7.42 -14.40
CA GLU A 27 -9.40 -8.13 -15.60
C GLU A 27 -7.87 -8.30 -15.68
N GLY A 28 -7.11 -7.25 -15.36
CA GLY A 28 -5.65 -7.20 -15.49
C GLY A 28 -4.93 -8.27 -14.68
N ALA A 29 -5.51 -8.69 -13.56
CA ALA A 29 -4.96 -9.78 -12.76
C ALA A 29 -4.98 -11.16 -13.44
N ARG A 30 -5.83 -11.36 -14.47
CA ARG A 30 -6.02 -12.65 -15.14
C ARG A 30 -5.07 -12.91 -16.31
N ALA A 31 -4.33 -11.91 -16.78
CA ALA A 31 -3.68 -11.93 -18.10
C ALA A 31 -2.15 -12.10 -18.09
N ALA A 32 -1.53 -12.47 -16.97
CA ALA A 32 -0.11 -12.23 -16.79
C ALA A 32 0.78 -13.48 -16.95
N THR A 33 1.90 -13.34 -17.69
CA THR A 33 2.93 -14.37 -17.94
C THR A 33 4.27 -14.00 -17.28
N SER A 34 5.10 -14.99 -16.95
CA SER A 34 6.29 -14.88 -16.06
C SER A 34 7.64 -14.99 -16.79
N ASP A 35 8.68 -14.28 -16.31
CA ASP A 35 10.12 -14.62 -16.44
C ASP A 35 10.95 -13.86 -15.36
N GLY A 36 12.09 -14.40 -14.88
CA GLY A 36 12.76 -13.93 -13.64
C GLY A 36 14.31 -13.87 -13.55
N ALA A 37 14.80 -13.51 -12.33
CA ALA A 37 16.18 -13.50 -11.70
C ALA A 37 17.20 -12.40 -12.14
N ALA A 38 18.18 -11.81 -11.37
CA ALA A 38 19.18 -12.19 -10.31
C ALA A 38 19.78 -10.94 -9.48
N PRO A 39 20.49 -11.07 -8.29
CA PRO A 39 20.37 -10.30 -6.99
C PRO A 39 21.52 -9.35 -6.46
N ALA A 40 21.32 -8.54 -5.37
CA ALA A 40 22.40 -7.99 -4.45
C ALA A 40 21.95 -7.35 -3.06
N PRO A 41 22.71 -7.49 -1.93
CA PRO A 41 22.32 -7.85 -0.52
C PRO A 41 21.89 -6.72 0.49
N ALA A 42 21.65 -7.08 1.78
CA ALA A 42 21.03 -6.29 2.89
C ALA A 42 21.94 -6.07 4.14
N VAL A 43 21.63 -5.08 5.02
CA VAL A 43 22.19 -4.87 6.40
C VAL A 43 21.23 -4.06 7.33
N ALA A 44 21.29 -4.23 8.67
CA ALA A 44 20.51 -3.61 9.80
C ALA A 44 21.38 -2.70 10.76
N PRO A 45 20.96 -2.16 11.95
CA PRO A 45 19.65 -1.74 12.52
C PRO A 45 19.56 -0.25 13.01
N GLY A 46 18.35 0.22 13.33
CA GLY A 46 17.89 1.63 13.36
C GLY A 46 16.99 1.85 12.14
N GLU A 47 15.88 2.62 12.22
CA GLU A 47 14.91 2.73 11.09
C GLU A 47 15.64 2.84 9.76
N HIS A 48 15.32 1.96 8.82
CA HIS A 48 16.02 1.87 7.56
C HIS A 48 15.03 1.72 6.41
N PRO A 49 15.31 2.29 5.22
CA PRO A 49 14.40 2.13 4.09
C PRO A 49 14.07 0.65 3.85
N GLY A 50 12.82 0.37 3.51
CA GLY A 50 12.40 -0.97 3.15
C GLY A 50 13.16 -1.51 1.93
N VAL A 51 13.09 -2.83 1.74
CA VAL A 51 13.82 -3.53 0.66
C VAL A 51 12.87 -4.03 -0.42
N GLU A 52 11.82 -4.74 -0.02
CA GLU A 52 10.88 -5.38 -0.93
C GLU A 52 10.01 -4.34 -1.66
N ARG A 53 10.13 -4.31 -2.99
CA ARG A 53 9.43 -3.39 -3.90
C ARG A 53 9.46 -1.90 -3.49
N TRP A 54 10.49 -1.50 -2.74
CA TRP A 54 10.60 -0.12 -2.21
C TRP A 54 10.49 0.98 -3.27
N PRO A 55 11.01 0.83 -4.51
CA PRO A 55 10.79 1.82 -5.56
C PRO A 55 9.30 2.06 -5.87
N VAL A 56 8.46 1.03 -5.77
CA VAL A 56 7.01 1.13 -5.99
C VAL A 56 6.33 1.83 -4.80
N LYS A 57 6.74 1.47 -3.58
CA LYS A 57 6.27 2.07 -2.32
C LYS A 57 6.62 3.56 -2.20
N THR A 58 7.66 4.03 -2.89
CA THR A 58 8.19 5.41 -2.75
C THR A 58 8.25 6.23 -4.05
N GLY A 59 7.68 5.71 -5.14
CA GLY A 59 7.53 6.45 -6.39
C GLY A 59 8.84 6.70 -7.13
N THR A 60 9.76 5.74 -7.09
CA THR A 60 10.98 5.76 -7.91
C THR A 60 11.04 4.61 -8.90
N ASP A 61 9.95 3.87 -9.05
CA ASP A 61 9.83 2.76 -10.00
C ASP A 61 9.70 3.22 -11.45
N LEU A 62 9.89 2.29 -12.40
CA LEU A 62 9.87 2.61 -13.83
C LEU A 62 8.47 3.00 -14.34
N ASP A 63 7.43 2.61 -13.62
CA ASP A 63 6.03 2.82 -14.00
C ASP A 63 5.40 4.02 -13.27
N VAL A 64 6.18 4.77 -12.47
CA VAL A 64 5.70 5.90 -11.66
C VAL A 64 4.92 6.93 -12.48
N ALA A 65 5.33 7.17 -13.73
CA ALA A 65 4.65 8.11 -14.61
C ALA A 65 3.23 7.69 -15.02
N SER A 66 2.86 6.42 -14.79
CA SER A 66 1.51 5.90 -15.02
C SER A 66 0.60 6.07 -13.79
N VAL A 67 1.15 6.42 -12.62
CA VAL A 67 0.38 6.55 -11.38
C VAL A 67 -0.61 7.72 -11.52
N GLY A 68 -1.90 7.43 -11.31
CA GLY A 68 -2.99 8.38 -11.45
C GLY A 68 -3.39 8.68 -12.89
N GLN A 69 -2.66 8.16 -13.89
CA GLN A 69 -2.99 8.27 -15.32
C GLN A 69 -3.88 7.10 -15.73
N ASN A 70 -5.20 7.32 -15.77
CA ASN A 70 -6.14 6.24 -16.01
C ASN A 70 -6.29 5.96 -17.50
N THR A 71 -5.75 4.82 -17.95
CA THR A 71 -5.92 4.32 -19.32
C THR A 71 -6.41 2.88 -19.27
N VAL A 72 -7.54 2.58 -19.93
CA VAL A 72 -8.13 1.24 -19.96
C VAL A 72 -8.26 0.79 -21.41
N LYS A 73 -7.61 -0.30 -21.79
CA LYS A 73 -7.66 -0.87 -23.16
C LYS A 73 -7.38 0.16 -24.27
N GLY A 74 -6.46 1.09 -24.01
CA GLY A 74 -6.09 2.18 -24.93
C GLY A 74 -6.97 3.44 -24.86
N GLU A 75 -8.09 3.39 -24.14
CA GLU A 75 -8.92 4.57 -23.87
C GLU A 75 -8.32 5.39 -22.71
N LYS A 76 -7.98 6.65 -22.97
CA LYS A 76 -7.52 7.59 -21.94
C LYS A 76 -8.73 8.15 -21.18
N LEU A 77 -8.88 7.74 -19.93
CA LEU A 77 -9.94 8.21 -19.03
C LEU A 77 -9.55 9.48 -18.26
N GLY A 78 -8.27 9.85 -18.31
CA GLY A 78 -7.72 11.08 -17.73
C GLY A 78 -6.95 10.84 -16.42
N ALA A 79 -6.25 11.87 -15.99
CA ALA A 79 -5.63 11.89 -14.67
C ALA A 79 -6.70 12.05 -13.59
N GLY A 80 -6.66 11.25 -12.52
CA GLY A 80 -7.66 11.37 -11.46
C GLY A 80 -7.60 10.26 -10.41
N VAL A 81 -8.29 10.51 -9.29
CA VAL A 81 -8.50 9.53 -8.23
C VAL A 81 -9.76 8.71 -8.49
N VAL A 82 -9.74 7.45 -8.07
CA VAL A 82 -10.85 6.50 -8.26
C VAL A 82 -11.48 6.18 -6.91
N ALA A 83 -12.72 6.63 -6.72
CA ALA A 83 -13.48 6.35 -5.50
C ALA A 83 -13.89 4.86 -5.43
N THR A 84 -13.63 4.24 -4.29
CA THR A 84 -13.86 2.81 -4.05
C THR A 84 -14.11 2.54 -2.56
N THR A 85 -14.48 1.30 -2.22
CA THR A 85 -14.53 0.85 -0.83
C THR A 85 -13.41 -0.14 -0.51
N VAL A 86 -13.18 -0.40 0.79
CA VAL A 86 -12.29 -1.48 1.25
C VAL A 86 -12.76 -2.81 0.67
N GLU A 87 -14.08 -3.08 0.70
CA GLU A 87 -14.66 -4.33 0.21
C GLU A 87 -14.39 -4.58 -1.27
N GLU A 88 -14.44 -3.53 -2.10
CA GLU A 88 -14.12 -3.63 -3.52
C GLU A 88 -12.63 -3.89 -3.74
N LEU A 89 -11.74 -3.23 -2.98
CA LEU A 89 -10.29 -3.43 -3.09
C LEU A 89 -9.89 -4.85 -2.66
N ILE A 90 -10.36 -5.33 -1.52
CA ILE A 90 -10.00 -6.67 -1.03
C ILE A 90 -10.61 -7.80 -1.87
N ALA A 91 -11.58 -7.48 -2.72
CA ALA A 91 -12.15 -8.41 -3.70
C ALA A 91 -11.37 -8.40 -5.03
N LEU A 92 -10.41 -7.49 -5.22
CA LEU A 92 -9.59 -7.49 -6.42
C LEU A 92 -8.75 -8.77 -6.49
N PRO A 93 -8.68 -9.41 -7.66
CA PRO A 93 -7.76 -10.53 -7.85
C PRO A 93 -6.31 -10.06 -7.76
N ARG A 94 -5.47 -10.80 -7.01
CA ARG A 94 -4.01 -10.67 -7.10
C ARG A 94 -3.56 -11.11 -8.50
N PRO A 95 -2.68 -10.36 -9.19
CA PRO A 95 -2.17 -10.76 -10.50
C PRO A 95 -1.56 -12.16 -10.50
N ALA A 96 -1.96 -12.99 -11.47
CA ALA A 96 -1.58 -14.40 -11.53
C ALA A 96 -0.07 -14.64 -11.70
N ASN A 97 0.69 -13.66 -12.19
CA ASN A 97 2.15 -13.73 -12.32
C ASN A 97 2.89 -13.07 -11.13
N MET A 98 2.19 -12.55 -10.12
CA MET A 98 2.83 -12.20 -8.86
C MET A 98 3.15 -13.48 -8.07
N PRO A 99 4.16 -13.43 -7.18
CA PRO A 99 4.35 -14.47 -6.18
C PRO A 99 3.05 -14.78 -5.44
N ALA A 100 2.92 -16.03 -4.99
CA ALA A 100 1.81 -16.46 -4.17
C ALA A 100 1.63 -15.53 -2.96
N LEU A 101 0.40 -15.44 -2.46
CA LEU A 101 0.00 -14.51 -1.40
C LEU A 101 0.97 -14.50 -0.21
N HIS A 102 1.45 -15.68 0.18
CA HIS A 102 2.29 -15.92 1.35
C HIS A 102 3.78 -16.08 1.02
N SER A 103 4.22 -15.57 -0.13
CA SER A 103 5.61 -15.65 -0.59
C SER A 103 6.15 -14.25 -0.82
N SER A 104 7.29 -13.94 -0.17
CA SER A 104 8.07 -12.74 -0.42
C SER A 104 8.35 -12.56 -1.91
N PHE A 105 8.42 -11.31 -2.36
CA PHE A 105 8.87 -11.03 -3.71
C PHE A 105 10.36 -11.39 -3.83
N PRO A 106 10.74 -12.25 -4.80
CA PRO A 106 12.14 -12.47 -5.06
C PRO A 106 12.83 -11.14 -5.34
N LYS A 107 14.06 -11.01 -4.86
CA LYS A 107 14.96 -9.86 -5.06
C LYS A 107 14.90 -9.20 -6.45
N ASN A 108 14.64 -9.99 -7.48
CA ASN A 108 14.69 -9.61 -8.90
C ASN A 108 13.37 -9.91 -9.58
N SER A 109 12.32 -9.93 -8.78
CA SER A 109 10.97 -9.90 -9.30
C SER A 109 10.87 -8.73 -10.27
N PHE A 110 10.21 -8.97 -11.40
CA PHE A 110 9.74 -7.90 -12.28
C PHE A 110 9.08 -6.78 -11.46
N TYR A 111 8.26 -7.16 -10.48
CA TYR A 111 7.52 -6.25 -9.60
C TYR A 111 8.37 -5.46 -8.60
N GLN A 112 9.68 -5.73 -8.49
CA GLN A 112 10.57 -4.90 -7.66
C GLN A 112 10.62 -3.45 -8.17
N ASN A 113 10.42 -3.25 -9.47
CA ASN A 113 10.52 -1.93 -10.12
C ASN A 113 9.40 -1.65 -11.12
N HIS A 114 8.33 -2.45 -11.06
CA HIS A 114 7.17 -2.36 -11.93
C HIS A 114 5.87 -2.55 -11.15
N ARG A 115 4.79 -2.04 -11.74
CA ARG A 115 3.44 -2.03 -11.19
C ARG A 115 2.53 -2.99 -11.96
N ALA A 116 1.66 -3.67 -11.24
CA ALA A 116 0.50 -4.32 -11.84
C ALA A 116 -0.44 -3.25 -12.41
N PRO A 117 -0.74 -3.27 -13.73
CA PRO A 117 -1.57 -2.26 -14.36
C PRO A 117 -2.97 -2.18 -13.72
N SER A 118 -3.53 -0.97 -13.64
CA SER A 118 -4.87 -0.66 -13.12
C SER A 118 -5.10 -0.90 -11.62
N SER A 119 -4.42 -1.86 -10.97
CA SER A 119 -4.47 -2.00 -9.51
C SER A 119 -3.42 -1.12 -8.83
N GLU A 120 -2.18 -1.14 -9.33
CA GLU A 120 -1.04 -0.45 -8.71
C GLU A 120 -0.60 0.84 -9.41
N THR A 121 -1.25 1.18 -10.52
CA THR A 121 -1.12 2.49 -11.19
C THR A 121 -2.26 3.43 -10.85
N THR A 122 -3.26 2.98 -10.08
CA THR A 122 -4.43 3.77 -9.73
C THR A 122 -4.28 4.36 -8.34
N VAL A 123 -4.61 5.66 -8.24
CA VAL A 123 -4.78 6.36 -6.96
C VAL A 123 -6.21 6.13 -6.50
N TRP A 124 -6.37 5.36 -5.44
CA TRP A 124 -7.66 5.01 -4.87
C TRP A 124 -8.03 5.98 -3.76
N LYS A 125 -9.32 6.32 -3.68
CA LYS A 125 -9.91 7.09 -2.60
C LYS A 125 -10.96 6.24 -1.90
N ILE A 126 -10.80 6.03 -0.60
CA ILE A 126 -11.72 5.25 0.23
C ILE A 126 -12.20 6.05 1.42
N THR A 127 -13.34 5.66 1.98
CA THR A 127 -13.75 6.05 3.33
C THR A 127 -13.72 4.80 4.20
N ALA A 128 -12.95 4.85 5.29
CA ALA A 128 -12.76 3.72 6.21
C ALA A 128 -12.59 4.20 7.65
N THR A 129 -12.73 3.29 8.62
CA THR A 129 -12.29 3.53 9.99
C THR A 129 -10.83 3.11 10.14
N ILE A 130 -9.95 4.05 10.47
CA ILE A 130 -8.59 3.74 10.92
C ILE A 130 -8.72 3.24 12.37
N THR A 131 -8.60 1.93 12.56
CA THR A 131 -8.81 1.32 13.87
C THR A 131 -7.55 1.40 14.73
N GLU A 132 -6.39 1.13 14.14
CA GLU A 132 -5.13 0.94 14.85
C GLU A 132 -3.93 1.35 14.00
N ALA A 133 -2.82 1.70 14.64
CA ALA A 133 -1.57 2.00 13.96
C ALA A 133 -0.31 1.64 14.76
N LYS A 134 0.80 1.38 14.06
CA LYS A 134 2.16 1.26 14.62
C LYS A 134 3.18 1.93 13.71
N LEU A 135 4.37 2.18 14.24
CA LEU A 135 5.56 2.50 13.45
C LEU A 135 6.37 1.22 13.27
N GLU A 136 6.59 0.82 12.01
CA GLU A 136 7.39 -0.35 11.64
C GLU A 136 8.89 0.00 11.54
N GLN A 137 9.74 -1.03 11.54
CA GLN A 137 11.19 -0.85 11.53
C GLN A 137 11.70 -0.22 10.23
N ASP A 138 10.96 -0.35 9.13
CA ASP A 138 11.29 0.30 7.86
C ASP A 138 10.83 1.77 7.77
N GLY A 139 10.27 2.29 8.87
CA GLY A 139 9.85 3.68 9.01
C GLY A 139 8.39 3.92 8.62
N ASP A 140 7.66 2.89 8.20
CA ASP A 140 6.27 3.03 7.75
C ASP A 140 5.31 3.17 8.95
N TYR A 141 4.27 4.00 8.80
CA TYR A 141 3.11 3.90 9.68
C TYR A 141 2.14 2.92 9.07
N HIS A 142 2.09 1.75 9.70
CA HIS A 142 1.14 0.71 9.40
C HIS A 142 -0.20 1.06 10.02
N LEU A 143 -1.22 1.17 9.18
CA LEU A 143 -2.59 1.50 9.56
C LEU A 143 -3.54 0.33 9.24
N VAL A 144 -4.38 -0.03 10.19
CA VAL A 144 -5.50 -0.95 9.95
C VAL A 144 -6.71 -0.16 9.47
N LEU A 145 -7.09 -0.37 8.21
CA LEU A 145 -8.21 0.30 7.54
C LEU A 145 -9.42 -0.64 7.50
N LYS A 146 -10.44 -0.33 8.29
CA LYS A 146 -11.67 -1.14 8.39
C LYS A 146 -12.79 -0.55 7.55
N GLY A 147 -13.33 -1.35 6.62
CA GLY A 147 -14.51 -1.01 5.81
C GLY A 147 -15.82 -1.15 6.58
N ASP A 148 -16.93 -0.77 5.95
CA ASP A 148 -18.26 -0.80 6.55
C ASP A 148 -18.73 -2.23 6.87
N SER A 149 -18.22 -3.24 6.14
CA SER A 149 -18.48 -4.66 6.43
C SER A 149 -17.74 -5.19 7.66
N GLY A 150 -16.83 -4.40 8.23
CA GLY A 150 -15.92 -4.84 9.30
C GLY A 150 -14.66 -5.55 8.80
N LYS A 151 -14.55 -5.84 7.50
CA LYS A 151 -13.32 -6.37 6.89
C LYS A 151 -12.24 -5.29 6.84
N THR A 152 -10.99 -5.73 6.86
CA THR A 152 -9.83 -4.83 6.93
C THR A 152 -8.93 -4.98 5.70
N MET A 153 -8.17 -3.92 5.46
CA MET A 153 -6.96 -3.92 4.66
C MET A 153 -5.92 -3.01 5.34
N ILE A 154 -4.69 -3.05 4.85
CA ILE A 154 -3.61 -2.20 5.35
C ILE A 154 -3.54 -0.92 4.52
N GLY A 155 -3.12 0.15 5.17
CA GLY A 155 -2.54 1.30 4.49
C GLY A 155 -1.26 1.71 5.17
N GLU A 156 -0.28 2.09 4.37
CA GLU A 156 1.05 2.45 4.83
C GLU A 156 1.37 3.89 4.45
N ILE A 157 1.96 4.62 5.39
CA ILE A 157 2.54 5.95 5.12
C ILE A 157 4.05 5.81 5.35
N PRO A 158 4.91 5.96 4.32
CA PRO A 158 6.34 5.87 4.53
C PRO A 158 6.94 6.99 5.37
N ASN A 159 8.13 6.76 5.94
CA ASN A 159 8.89 7.82 6.59
C ASN A 159 9.18 8.93 5.56
N PRO A 160 8.71 10.18 5.77
CA PRO A 160 8.84 11.25 4.78
C PRO A 160 10.23 11.88 4.73
N GLU A 161 11.26 11.27 5.32
CA GLU A 161 12.63 11.71 5.19
C GLU A 161 13.25 11.30 3.84
N ALA A 162 14.18 12.12 3.34
CA ALA A 162 14.81 11.89 2.03
C ALA A 162 15.61 10.58 1.94
N ALA A 163 16.02 10.03 3.09
CA ALA A 163 16.67 8.72 3.15
C ALA A 163 15.73 7.57 2.76
N PHE A 164 14.43 7.71 3.03
CA PHE A 164 13.39 6.72 2.78
C PHE A 164 12.70 6.98 1.44
N VAL A 165 12.28 8.23 1.20
CA VAL A 165 11.56 8.64 -0.01
C VAL A 165 12.42 9.60 -0.84
N LYS A 166 13.04 9.07 -1.91
CA LYS A 166 13.92 9.88 -2.79
C LYS A 166 13.13 10.78 -3.74
N ASN A 167 11.90 10.42 -4.09
CA ASN A 167 11.02 11.24 -4.91
C ASN A 167 10.54 12.44 -4.08
N ALA A 168 11.01 13.65 -4.42
CA ALA A 168 10.72 14.85 -3.64
C ALA A 168 9.23 15.23 -3.63
N ASP A 169 8.53 15.01 -4.75
CA ASP A 169 7.11 15.32 -4.89
C ASP A 169 6.27 14.37 -4.03
N TRP A 170 6.57 13.07 -4.09
CA TRP A 170 5.88 12.07 -3.25
C TRP A 170 6.22 12.24 -1.77
N ARG A 171 7.47 12.59 -1.45
CA ARG A 171 7.91 12.84 -0.08
C ARG A 171 7.10 13.95 0.59
N ALA A 172 6.84 15.06 -0.11
CA ALA A 172 6.02 16.15 0.43
C ALA A 172 4.60 15.68 0.75
N GLN A 173 4.00 14.89 -0.14
CA GLN A 173 2.63 14.37 -0.02
C GLN A 173 2.50 13.31 1.08
N ILE A 174 3.45 12.38 1.15
CA ILE A 174 3.55 11.40 2.24
C ILE A 174 3.69 12.13 3.58
N LYS A 175 4.45 13.22 3.62
CA LYS A 175 4.57 14.05 4.83
C LYS A 175 3.22 14.61 5.27
N GLU A 176 2.36 15.05 4.35
CA GLU A 176 1.03 15.54 4.70
C GLU A 176 0.15 14.45 5.34
N ALA A 177 0.17 13.22 4.81
CA ALA A 177 -0.50 12.08 5.44
C ALA A 177 0.07 11.77 6.84
N ARG A 178 1.41 11.79 6.98
CA ARG A 178 2.10 11.58 8.25
C ARG A 178 1.70 12.66 9.28
N ASP A 179 1.71 13.93 8.88
CA ASP A 179 1.33 15.06 9.73
C ASP A 179 -0.14 14.97 10.18
N ALA A 180 -1.05 14.53 9.29
CA ALA A 180 -2.47 14.33 9.64
C ALA A 180 -2.65 13.23 10.71
N MET A 181 -1.89 12.13 10.61
CA MET A 181 -1.87 11.08 11.64
C MET A 181 -1.30 11.59 12.96
N ASP A 182 -0.15 12.27 12.92
CA ASP A 182 0.51 12.82 14.11
C ASP A 182 -0.39 13.85 14.81
N GLN A 183 -1.09 14.69 14.04
CA GLN A 183 -2.07 15.63 14.57
C GLN A 183 -3.23 14.90 15.24
N LYS A 184 -3.75 13.83 14.63
CA LYS A 184 -4.84 13.02 15.22
C LYS A 184 -4.42 12.35 16.52
N LEU A 185 -3.18 11.88 16.59
CA LEU A 185 -2.61 11.21 17.76
C LEU A 185 -2.11 12.19 18.83
N GLY A 186 -1.90 13.47 18.47
CA GLY A 186 -1.24 14.48 19.31
C GLY A 186 0.25 14.24 19.49
N ARG A 187 0.84 13.29 18.75
CA ARG A 187 2.24 12.88 18.79
C ARG A 187 2.57 11.99 17.59
N SER A 188 3.85 11.91 17.25
CA SER A 188 4.36 10.86 16.38
C SER A 188 4.32 9.49 17.08
N LEU A 189 4.04 8.44 16.31
CA LEU A 189 4.26 7.06 16.74
C LEU A 189 5.75 6.83 16.98
N LYS A 190 6.05 5.88 17.86
CA LYS A 190 7.41 5.41 18.15
C LYS A 190 7.50 3.96 17.72
N ALA A 191 8.70 3.56 17.29
CA ALA A 191 8.97 2.16 17.00
C ALA A 191 8.57 1.33 18.22
N LEU A 192 7.78 0.32 17.96
CA LEU A 192 7.46 -0.68 18.97
C LEU A 192 8.62 -1.67 18.97
N ASP A 193 9.05 -2.12 20.16
CA ASP A 193 10.01 -3.21 20.28
C ASP A 193 9.33 -4.51 19.83
N PHE A 194 9.19 -4.68 18.52
CA PHE A 194 8.74 -5.90 17.88
C PHE A 194 10.00 -6.64 17.43
N ALA A 195 10.21 -7.85 17.96
CA ALA A 195 11.35 -8.69 17.62
C ALA A 195 10.94 -9.74 16.57
N PRO A 196 11.04 -9.44 15.25
CA PRO A 196 10.70 -10.40 14.21
C PRO A 196 11.59 -11.65 14.21
N GLU A 197 12.72 -11.64 14.94
CA GLU A 197 13.60 -12.79 15.13
C GLU A 197 13.01 -13.86 16.07
N GLU A 198 12.13 -13.47 17.00
CA GLU A 198 11.41 -14.40 17.89
C GLU A 198 10.21 -15.04 17.20
N MET A 199 9.82 -14.47 16.06
CA MET A 199 8.74 -14.93 15.22
C MET A 199 9.27 -15.99 14.24
N ALA A 200 9.00 -17.26 14.54
CA ALA A 200 9.38 -18.42 13.72
C ALA A 200 9.13 -18.15 12.21
N PRO A 201 10.00 -18.62 11.30
CA PRO A 201 9.84 -18.37 9.86
C PRO A 201 8.41 -18.69 9.43
N PRO A 202 7.79 -17.85 8.61
CA PRO A 202 6.36 -17.96 8.34
C PRO A 202 6.07 -19.34 7.73
N THR A 203 5.38 -20.18 8.50
CA THR A 203 4.92 -21.51 8.08
C THR A 203 3.53 -21.39 7.46
N GLU A 204 3.12 -22.37 6.64
CA GLU A 204 1.75 -22.43 6.11
C GLU A 204 0.68 -22.23 7.22
N ASP A 205 0.95 -22.76 8.41
CA ASP A 205 0.06 -22.65 9.58
C ASP A 205 -0.02 -21.24 10.18
N ARG A 206 1.07 -20.46 10.16
CA ARG A 206 1.08 -19.08 10.68
C ARG A 206 0.19 -18.15 9.86
N PHE A 207 -0.05 -18.47 8.58
CA PHE A 207 -0.92 -17.67 7.71
C PHE A 207 -2.42 -17.93 7.93
N ALA A 208 -2.80 -19.09 8.51
CA ALA A 208 -4.20 -19.43 8.80
C ALA A 208 -4.69 -18.89 10.16
N ALA A 209 -3.77 -18.53 11.05
CA ALA A 209 -4.07 -18.19 12.45
C ALA A 209 -4.57 -16.75 12.67
N GLY A 210 -4.47 -15.87 11.66
CA GLY A 210 -4.72 -14.43 11.83
C GLY A 210 -3.52 -13.72 12.47
N PRO A 211 -3.65 -12.42 12.80
CA PRO A 211 -2.57 -11.68 13.45
C PRO A 211 -2.19 -12.32 14.77
N VAL A 212 -0.90 -12.26 15.12
CA VAL A 212 -0.45 -12.76 16.42
C VAL A 212 -0.99 -11.84 17.53
N GLU A 213 -1.50 -12.43 18.62
CA GLU A 213 -2.09 -11.67 19.75
C GLU A 213 -1.12 -10.63 20.31
N GLU A 214 0.18 -10.94 20.30
CA GLU A 214 1.24 -10.04 20.76
C GLU A 214 1.32 -8.77 19.90
N GLU A 215 1.18 -8.86 18.58
CA GLU A 215 1.22 -7.70 17.68
C GLU A 215 0.01 -6.79 17.89
N GLU A 216 -1.20 -7.36 17.98
CA GLU A 216 -2.42 -6.59 18.26
C GLU A 216 -2.38 -5.87 19.61
N ALA A 217 -1.68 -6.44 20.60
CA ALA A 217 -1.52 -5.87 21.93
C ALA A 217 -0.60 -4.64 21.93
N VAL A 218 0.30 -4.48 20.96
CA VAL A 218 1.23 -3.35 20.89
C VAL A 218 0.74 -2.20 19.99
N MET A 219 -0.28 -2.45 19.16
CA MET A 219 -0.85 -1.45 18.26
C MET A 219 -1.51 -0.27 19.01
N THR A 220 -1.25 0.96 18.54
CA THR A 220 -1.91 2.17 19.06
C THR A 220 -3.34 2.23 18.53
N LYS A 221 -4.34 2.17 19.42
CA LYS A 221 -5.77 2.25 19.06
C LYS A 221 -6.18 3.68 18.69
N ILE A 222 -6.96 3.84 17.62
CA ILE A 222 -7.40 5.13 17.05
C ILE A 222 -8.93 5.20 16.94
N GLY A 223 -9.55 4.22 16.27
CA GLY A 223 -11.00 4.10 16.13
C GLY A 223 -11.70 5.30 15.48
N SER A 224 -11.11 5.91 14.45
CA SER A 224 -11.66 7.13 13.82
C SER A 224 -11.94 6.96 12.33
N LYS A 225 -13.06 7.52 11.86
CA LYS A 225 -13.42 7.49 10.44
C LYS A 225 -12.61 8.53 9.68
N ALA A 226 -12.15 8.18 8.49
CA ALA A 226 -11.40 9.09 7.62
C ALA A 226 -11.69 8.82 6.15
N THR A 227 -11.47 9.83 5.32
CA THR A 227 -11.25 9.67 3.88
C THR A 227 -9.75 9.52 3.64
N ILE A 228 -9.35 8.47 2.94
CA ILE A 228 -7.96 8.12 2.68
C ILE A 228 -7.73 8.03 1.17
N THR A 229 -6.65 8.63 0.70
CA THR A 229 -6.19 8.54 -0.70
C THR A 229 -4.78 7.96 -0.74
N GLY A 230 -4.57 6.93 -1.56
CA GLY A 230 -3.27 6.28 -1.72
C GLY A 230 -3.18 5.46 -3.00
N VAL A 231 -1.99 4.93 -3.31
CA VAL A 231 -1.79 4.05 -4.48
C VAL A 231 -2.07 2.62 -4.10
N GLY A 232 -2.76 1.86 -4.96
CA GLY A 232 -2.91 0.42 -4.72
C GLY A 232 -1.55 -0.28 -4.76
N PHE A 233 -1.37 -1.27 -3.91
CA PHE A 233 -0.15 -2.06 -3.87
C PHE A 233 -0.47 -3.47 -3.37
N PHE A 234 0.06 -4.50 -4.02
CA PHE A 234 -0.04 -5.88 -3.57
C PHE A 234 1.24 -6.26 -2.83
N ASP A 235 1.13 -6.47 -1.52
CA ASP A 235 2.25 -6.95 -0.70
C ASP A 235 2.22 -8.47 -0.54
N SER A 236 3.20 -9.01 0.17
CA SER A 236 3.21 -10.36 0.70
C SER A 236 2.40 -10.39 2.01
N SER A 237 1.62 -11.45 2.22
CA SER A 237 0.94 -11.68 3.50
C SER A 237 1.81 -12.55 4.39
N HIS A 238 2.31 -12.00 5.49
CA HIS A 238 3.10 -12.68 6.51
C HIS A 238 2.47 -12.59 7.90
N GLY A 239 1.14 -12.49 7.94
CA GLY A 239 0.34 -12.44 9.17
C GLY A 239 0.28 -11.06 9.82
N GLN A 240 0.63 -9.99 9.09
CA GLN A 240 0.55 -8.64 9.62
C GLN A 240 -0.89 -8.22 9.95
N THR A 241 -1.04 -7.40 10.99
CA THR A 241 -2.35 -6.99 11.51
C THR A 241 -3.18 -6.27 10.44
N GLY A 242 -4.46 -6.63 10.30
CA GLY A 242 -5.37 -5.97 9.36
C GLY A 242 -5.17 -6.30 7.88
N VAL A 243 -4.27 -7.23 7.53
CA VAL A 243 -4.01 -7.63 6.14
C VAL A 243 -5.27 -8.05 5.38
N ALA A 244 -5.36 -7.60 4.12
CA ALA A 244 -6.45 -8.00 3.24
C ALA A 244 -6.30 -9.48 2.81
N PRO A 245 -7.39 -10.22 2.56
CA PRO A 245 -7.34 -11.59 2.04
C PRO A 245 -6.58 -11.77 0.72
N ASN A 246 -6.44 -10.71 -0.08
CA ASN A 246 -5.67 -10.68 -1.33
C ASN A 246 -4.32 -9.95 -1.19
N ALA A 247 -3.96 -9.52 0.03
CA ALA A 247 -2.82 -8.67 0.39
C ALA A 247 -2.73 -7.34 -0.40
N ILE A 248 -3.86 -6.81 -0.86
CA ILE A 248 -3.87 -5.42 -1.34
C ILE A 248 -3.82 -4.45 -0.14
N GLU A 249 -3.05 -3.40 -0.31
CA GLU A 249 -2.93 -2.27 0.61
C GLU A 249 -2.95 -0.94 -0.17
N LEU A 250 -3.05 0.16 0.57
CA LEU A 250 -2.73 1.48 0.04
C LEU A 250 -1.29 1.84 0.45
N HIS A 251 -0.37 1.85 -0.52
CA HIS A 251 1.04 2.13 -0.28
C HIS A 251 1.67 2.89 -1.47
N PRO A 252 2.05 4.16 -1.27
CA PRO A 252 1.89 4.95 -0.06
C PRO A 252 0.49 5.58 0.01
N ILE A 253 0.07 5.96 1.22
CA ILE A 253 -1.00 6.92 1.45
C ILE A 253 -0.43 8.35 1.29
N PHE A 254 -1.17 9.19 0.57
CA PHE A 254 -0.85 10.61 0.38
C PHE A 254 -1.75 11.54 1.19
N SER A 255 -3.02 11.18 1.41
CA SER A 255 -3.95 12.06 2.13
C SER A 255 -4.82 11.30 3.10
N ILE A 256 -5.01 11.89 4.28
CA ILE A 256 -5.97 11.46 5.29
C ILE A 256 -6.76 12.68 5.77
N THR A 257 -8.09 12.57 5.75
CA THR A 257 -8.99 13.57 6.34
C THR A 257 -9.91 12.87 7.33
N PHE A 258 -9.74 13.14 8.62
CA PHE A 258 -10.58 12.58 9.70
C PHE A 258 -11.94 13.27 9.78
N HIS A 259 -12.97 12.50 10.18
CA HIS A 259 -14.36 12.94 10.38
C HIS A 259 -14.82 12.71 11.81
#